data_AF-A0A972TGK9-F1
#
_entry.id   AF-A0A972TGK9-F1
#
_cell.length_a   1.000
_cell.length_b   1.000
_cell.length_c   1.000
_cell.angle_alpha   90.00
_cell.angle_beta   90.00
_cell.angle_gamma   90.00
#
_symmetry.space_group_name_H-M   'P 1'
#
loop_
_entity.id
_entity.type
_entity.pdbx_description
1 polymer ?
#
loop_
_entity_poly.entity_id
_entity_poly.type
_entity_poly.pdbx_seq_one_letter_code
_entity_poly.pdbx_strand_id
1 'polypeptide(L)'
;MRSAKQILLFVLFLLALSGSVQAEEQLNAKTVLVIGTGEIYSDNVAVARNRAISNSLVSAIENVAKDFLPLESLVQNFQVINEILYSNTEEFVQRYKVLTEALSGNNYRVMVQATVSIDKVQQQLSIAGIMIGKKSMPRVLFFIAEQSTEDSLPKYWWGED
;
A
#
# COMPACT_ATOMS: atom_id res chain seq x y z
N MET A 1 -5.87 -41.22 43.99
CA MET A 1 -4.77 -40.21 43.87
C MET A 1 -3.91 -40.35 42.60
N ARG A 2 -3.65 -41.55 42.05
CA ARG A 2 -2.85 -41.70 40.80
C ARG A 2 -3.53 -41.11 39.55
N SER A 3 -4.84 -41.29 39.40
CA SER A 3 -5.61 -40.81 38.23
C SER A 3 -5.73 -39.28 38.17
N ALA A 4 -5.84 -38.62 39.33
CA ALA A 4 -5.90 -37.16 39.40
C ALA A 4 -4.58 -36.48 38.98
N LYS A 5 -3.43 -37.09 39.31
CA LYS A 5 -2.11 -36.61 38.86
C LYS A 5 -1.92 -36.82 37.34
N GLN A 6 -2.45 -37.90 36.78
CA GLN A 6 -2.40 -38.14 35.33
C GLN A 6 -3.27 -37.15 34.56
N ILE A 7 -4.46 -36.83 35.08
CA ILE A 7 -5.33 -35.79 34.50
C ILE A 7 -4.65 -34.42 34.58
N LEU A 8 -4.02 -34.08 35.70
CA LEU A 8 -3.30 -32.82 35.87
C LEU A 8 -2.11 -32.70 34.89
N LEU A 9 -1.35 -33.77 34.70
CA LEU A 9 -0.24 -33.81 33.74
C LEU A 9 -0.72 -33.71 32.28
N PHE A 10 -1.87 -34.30 31.96
CA PHE A 10 -2.46 -34.23 30.62
C PHE A 10 -2.98 -32.82 30.30
N VAL A 11 -3.58 -32.14 31.28
CA VAL A 11 -4.01 -30.74 31.16
C VAL A 11 -2.81 -29.79 31.02
N LEU A 12 -1.73 -30.03 31.78
CA LEU A 12 -0.51 -29.23 31.69
C LEU A 12 0.19 -29.41 30.33
N PHE A 13 0.13 -30.62 29.75
CA PHE A 13 0.65 -30.91 28.41
C PHE A 13 -0.19 -30.23 27.31
N LEU A 14 -1.51 -30.19 27.44
CA LEU A 14 -2.40 -29.47 26.52
C LEU A 14 -2.18 -27.94 26.53
N LEU A 15 -1.84 -27.36 27.69
CA LEU A 15 -1.50 -25.93 27.79
C LEU A 15 -0.15 -25.59 27.16
N ALA A 16 0.82 -26.52 27.16
CA ALA A 16 2.14 -26.33 26.55
C ALA A 16 2.12 -26.40 25.00
N LEU A 17 1.05 -26.95 24.40
CA LEU A 17 0.84 -26.96 22.94
C LEU A 17 0.17 -25.71 22.38
N SER A 18 -0.06 -24.67 23.21
CA SER A 18 -0.48 -23.35 22.72
C SER A 18 0.70 -22.64 22.05
N GLY A 19 1.09 -23.17 20.89
CA GLY A 19 2.14 -22.60 20.06
C GLY A 19 1.83 -21.15 19.74
N SER A 20 2.87 -20.33 19.73
CA SER A 20 2.84 -18.93 19.33
C SER A 20 2.09 -18.81 17.99
N VAL A 21 0.93 -18.18 18.02
CA VAL A 21 0.25 -17.71 16.81
C VAL A 21 1.17 -16.64 16.21
N GLN A 22 2.05 -17.04 15.31
CA GLN A 22 2.73 -16.09 14.44
C GLN A 22 1.64 -15.49 13.57
N ALA A 23 1.39 -14.19 13.77
CA ALA A 23 0.55 -13.40 12.90
C ALA A 23 1.12 -13.54 11.49
N GLU A 24 0.35 -14.22 10.64
CA GLU A 24 0.64 -14.38 9.22
C GLU A 24 0.94 -12.99 8.65
N GLU A 25 2.10 -12.86 8.00
CA GLU A 25 2.45 -11.66 7.25
C GLU A 25 1.39 -11.52 6.15
N GLN A 26 0.37 -10.71 6.44
CA GLN A 26 -0.71 -10.43 5.50
C GLN A 26 -0.09 -9.71 4.31
N LEU A 27 0.27 -10.47 3.28
CA LEU A 27 0.82 -9.98 1.99
C LEU A 27 -0.05 -8.89 1.36
N ASN A 28 -1.29 -8.73 1.82
CA ASN A 28 -2.30 -7.83 1.29
C ASN A 28 -2.56 -6.60 2.18
N ALA A 29 -1.70 -6.35 3.17
CA ALA A 29 -1.75 -5.16 3.99
C ALA A 29 -0.34 -4.64 4.31
N LYS A 30 -0.17 -3.32 4.27
CA LYS A 30 1.08 -2.66 4.63
C LYS A 30 0.87 -1.79 5.85
N THR A 31 1.78 -1.90 6.82
CA THR A 31 1.80 -1.03 8.00
C THR A 31 2.81 0.09 7.78
N VAL A 32 2.38 1.34 7.95
CA VAL A 32 3.19 2.54 7.71
C VAL A 32 3.14 3.47 8.92
N LEU A 33 4.21 4.25 9.11
CA LEU A 33 4.30 5.34 10.06
C LEU A 33 4.19 6.66 9.32
N VAL A 34 3.22 7.48 9.69
CA VAL A 34 2.93 8.75 9.02
C VAL A 34 2.61 9.84 10.02
N ILE A 35 2.78 11.08 9.58
CA ILE A 35 2.44 12.28 10.37
C ILE A 35 1.32 13.00 9.64
N GLY A 36 0.24 13.30 10.34
CA GLY A 36 -0.81 14.19 9.88
C GLY A 36 -0.85 15.46 10.71
N THR A 37 -1.42 16.50 10.09
CA THR A 37 -1.49 17.85 10.67
C THR A 37 -2.90 18.38 10.53
N GLY A 38 -3.41 19.03 11.57
CA GLY A 38 -4.68 19.73 11.55
C GLY A 38 -4.51 21.13 12.13
N GLU A 39 -4.95 22.13 11.37
CA GLU A 39 -4.88 23.52 11.82
C GLU A 39 -5.92 23.81 12.92
N ILE A 40 -5.52 24.60 13.91
CA ILE A 40 -6.36 25.05 15.02
C ILE A 40 -7.08 26.33 14.58
N TYR A 41 -8.41 26.28 14.54
CA TYR A 41 -9.25 27.46 14.33
C TYR A 41 -10.06 27.75 15.59
N SER A 42 -10.10 29.02 15.98
CA SER A 42 -10.88 29.51 17.14
C SER A 42 -10.60 28.71 18.42
N ASP A 43 -9.33 28.39 18.68
CA ASP A 43 -8.85 27.60 19.83
C ASP A 43 -9.47 26.19 19.95
N ASN A 44 -10.09 25.67 18.89
CA ASN A 44 -10.70 24.35 18.90
C ASN A 44 -9.68 23.24 18.60
N VAL A 45 -8.90 22.90 19.63
CA VAL A 45 -7.88 21.85 19.58
C VAL A 45 -8.47 20.47 19.27
N ALA A 46 -9.68 20.17 19.73
CA ALA A 46 -10.31 18.87 19.50
C ALA A 46 -10.59 18.62 18.01
N VAL A 47 -11.11 19.64 17.31
CA VAL A 47 -11.32 19.57 15.85
C VAL A 47 -10.00 19.46 15.11
N ALA A 48 -8.99 20.23 15.53
CA ALA A 48 -7.66 20.17 14.94
C ALA A 48 -7.02 18.78 15.09
N ARG A 49 -7.15 18.15 16.26
CA ARG A 49 -6.69 16.78 16.52
C ARG A 49 -7.39 15.77 15.60
N ASN A 50 -8.71 15.82 15.50
CA ASN A 50 -9.47 14.91 14.64
C ASN A 50 -9.07 15.08 13.16
N ARG A 51 -8.86 16.32 12.72
CA ARG A 51 -8.36 16.62 11.37
C ARG A 51 -6.94 16.07 11.15
N ALA A 52 -6.06 16.22 12.14
CA ALA A 52 -4.70 15.68 12.07
C ALA A 52 -4.70 14.16 11.95
N ILE A 53 -5.59 13.46 12.68
CA ILE A 53 -5.77 12.02 12.57
C ILE A 53 -6.27 11.66 11.17
N SER A 54 -7.35 12.29 10.70
CA SER A 54 -7.90 12.04 9.35
C SER A 54 -6.85 12.23 8.25
N ASN A 55 -6.12 13.35 8.30
CA ASN A 55 -5.03 13.62 7.36
C ASN A 55 -3.91 12.57 7.45
N SER A 56 -3.61 12.05 8.63
CA SER A 56 -2.64 10.95 8.79
C SER A 56 -3.11 9.69 8.05
N LEU A 57 -4.39 9.35 8.15
CA LEU A 57 -4.93 8.16 7.49
C LEU A 57 -4.88 8.29 5.96
N VAL A 58 -5.20 9.47 5.42
CA VAL A 58 -5.01 9.75 3.99
C VAL A 58 -3.54 9.59 3.59
N SER A 59 -2.61 10.19 4.34
CA SER A 59 -1.17 10.05 4.08
C SER A 59 -0.68 8.60 4.17
N ALA A 60 -1.27 7.77 5.03
CA ALA A 60 -0.97 6.35 5.09
C ALA A 60 -1.36 5.64 3.79
N ILE A 61 -2.58 5.91 3.30
CA ILE A 61 -3.09 5.33 2.05
C ILE A 61 -2.23 5.79 0.86
N GLU A 62 -1.90 7.07 0.78
CA GLU A 62 -0.98 7.61 -0.24
C GLU A 62 0.39 6.94 -0.20
N ASN A 63 0.94 6.69 0.99
CA ASN A 63 2.23 6.02 1.15
C ASN A 63 2.20 4.60 0.60
N VAL A 64 1.10 3.87 0.83
CA VAL A 64 0.90 2.53 0.27
C VAL A 64 0.68 2.56 -1.24
N ALA A 65 -0.14 3.49 -1.74
CA ALA A 65 -0.44 3.62 -3.16
C ALA A 65 0.83 3.87 -4.01
N LYS A 66 1.79 4.65 -3.49
CA LYS A 66 3.05 4.97 -4.18
C LYS A 66 3.90 3.74 -4.53
N ASP A 67 3.74 2.62 -3.83
CA ASP A 67 4.52 1.40 -4.10
C ASP A 67 4.17 0.79 -5.46
N PHE A 68 2.94 0.99 -5.94
CA PHE A 68 2.42 0.36 -7.14
C PHE A 68 1.81 1.33 -8.15
N LEU A 69 1.77 2.63 -7.85
CA LEU A 69 1.27 3.66 -8.75
C LEU A 69 2.43 4.38 -9.46
N PRO A 70 2.61 4.20 -10.79
CA PRO A 70 3.61 4.95 -11.55
C PRO A 70 3.39 6.47 -11.45
N LEU A 71 4.48 7.24 -11.50
CA LEU A 71 4.42 8.70 -11.44
C LEU A 71 3.55 9.28 -12.56
N GLU A 72 3.65 8.72 -13.77
CA GLU A 72 2.87 9.14 -14.92
C GLU A 72 1.37 8.95 -14.67
N SER A 73 0.96 7.81 -14.12
CA SER A 73 -0.43 7.55 -13.72
C SER A 73 -0.89 8.53 -12.64
N LEU A 74 -0.03 8.84 -11.66
CA LEU A 74 -0.34 9.78 -10.59
C LEU A 74 -0.57 11.20 -11.13
N VAL A 75 0.30 11.68 -12.01
CA VAL A 75 0.17 13.02 -12.60
C VAL A 75 -1.06 13.12 -13.50
N GLN A 76 -1.27 12.13 -14.36
CA GLN A 76 -2.40 12.13 -15.31
C GLN A 76 -3.77 12.02 -14.62
N ASN A 77 -3.83 11.30 -13.50
CA ASN A 77 -5.10 11.00 -12.81
C ASN A 77 -5.20 11.67 -11.43
N PHE A 78 -4.40 12.71 -11.16
CA PHE A 78 -4.24 13.29 -9.83
C PHE A 78 -5.57 13.66 -9.17
N GLN A 79 -6.48 14.30 -9.90
CA GLN A 79 -7.79 14.69 -9.37
C GLN A 79 -8.61 13.48 -8.92
N VAL A 80 -8.74 12.46 -9.79
CA VAL A 80 -9.51 11.25 -9.51
C VAL A 80 -8.90 10.46 -8.36
N ILE A 81 -7.57 10.34 -8.33
CA ILE A 81 -6.85 9.69 -7.22
C ILE A 81 -7.16 10.44 -5.92
N ASN A 82 -7.03 11.76 -5.91
CA ASN A 82 -7.28 12.57 -4.72
C ASN A 82 -8.72 12.38 -4.22
N GLU A 83 -9.72 12.38 -5.10
CA GLU A 83 -11.11 12.12 -4.72
C GLU A 83 -11.30 10.73 -4.09
N ILE A 84 -10.68 9.69 -4.66
CA ILE A 84 -10.76 8.31 -4.14
C ILE A 84 -10.08 8.19 -2.77
N LEU A 85 -8.87 8.72 -2.62
CA LEU A 85 -8.10 8.53 -1.38
C LEU A 85 -8.67 9.32 -0.19
N TYR A 86 -9.33 10.45 -0.45
CA TYR A 86 -9.92 11.29 0.59
C TYR A 86 -11.35 10.88 0.98
N SER A 87 -12.13 10.27 0.08
CA SER A 87 -13.56 10.01 0.32
C SER A 87 -13.84 8.84 1.26
N ASN A 88 -12.99 7.80 1.29
CA ASN A 88 -13.29 6.53 1.97
C ASN A 88 -12.11 5.96 2.77
N THR A 89 -11.45 6.76 3.60
CA THR A 89 -10.27 6.29 4.37
C THR A 89 -10.54 5.04 5.22
N GLU A 90 -11.73 4.91 5.80
CA GLU A 90 -12.16 3.76 6.60
C GLU A 90 -12.27 2.46 5.79
N GLU A 91 -12.53 2.54 4.49
CA GLU A 91 -12.58 1.37 3.63
C GLU A 91 -11.19 0.76 3.46
N PHE A 92 -10.16 1.60 3.36
CA PHE A 92 -8.77 1.20 3.11
C PHE A 92 -8.01 0.85 4.39
N VAL A 93 -8.24 1.59 5.49
CA VAL A 93 -7.49 1.43 6.74
C VAL A 93 -8.12 0.32 7.60
N GLN A 94 -7.39 -0.76 7.81
CA GLN A 94 -7.85 -1.88 8.65
C GLN A 94 -7.79 -1.53 10.14
N ARG A 95 -6.75 -0.80 10.56
CA ARG A 95 -6.54 -0.34 11.93
C ARG A 95 -5.51 0.77 11.95
N TYR A 96 -5.57 1.59 12.99
CA TYR A 96 -4.54 2.57 13.27
C TYR A 96 -4.35 2.78 14.78
N LYS A 97 -3.19 3.31 15.14
CA LYS A 97 -2.85 3.70 16.51
C LYS A 97 -2.14 5.05 16.47
N VAL A 98 -2.65 6.01 17.24
CA VAL A 98 -1.91 7.25 17.50
C VAL A 98 -0.77 6.95 18.46
N LEU A 99 0.46 7.26 18.06
CA LEU A 99 1.67 6.98 18.83
C LEU A 99 2.08 8.17 19.69
N THR A 100 2.00 9.37 19.13
CA THR A 100 2.32 10.62 19.83
C THR A 100 1.62 11.79 19.16
N GLU A 101 1.45 12.86 19.92
CA GLU A 101 0.74 14.07 19.51
C GLU A 101 1.52 15.30 20.02
N ALA A 102 1.50 16.38 19.26
CA ALA A 102 2.21 17.62 19.62
C ALA A 102 1.51 18.85 19.06
N LEU A 103 1.58 19.95 19.81
CA LEU A 103 1.28 21.30 19.32
C LEU A 103 2.53 21.89 18.67
N SER A 104 2.36 22.50 17.50
CA SER A 104 3.44 23.13 16.74
C SER A 104 2.95 24.42 16.12
N GLY A 105 3.05 25.54 16.85
CA GLY A 105 2.44 26.81 16.46
C GLY A 105 0.91 26.69 16.43
N ASN A 106 0.29 27.07 15.30
CA ASN A 106 -1.16 26.95 15.11
C ASN A 106 -1.63 25.55 14.63
N ASN A 107 -0.75 24.55 14.71
CA ASN A 107 -1.02 23.22 14.17
C ASN A 107 -1.00 22.15 15.26
N TYR A 108 -1.97 21.25 15.18
CA TYR A 108 -1.97 19.98 15.89
C TYR A 108 -1.33 18.91 15.00
N ARG A 109 -0.28 18.24 15.48
CA ARG A 109 0.43 17.20 14.74
C ARG A 109 0.28 15.87 15.46
N VAL A 110 0.02 14.81 14.71
CA VAL A 110 -0.11 13.45 15.25
C VAL A 110 0.76 12.50 14.44
N MET A 111 1.42 11.58 15.11
CA MET A 111 2.10 10.46 14.49
C MET A 111 1.24 9.21 14.64
N VAL A 112 0.94 8.56 13.53
CA VAL A 112 0.04 7.41 13.47
C VAL A 112 0.76 6.23 12.84
N GLN A 113 0.63 5.07 13.47
CA GLN A 113 0.86 3.78 12.82
C GLN A 113 -0.46 3.30 12.23
N ALA A 114 -0.52 3.12 10.91
CA ALA A 114 -1.72 2.65 10.22
C ALA A 114 -1.42 1.39 9.41
N THR A 115 -2.31 0.41 9.47
CA THR A 115 -2.31 -0.77 8.61
C THR A 115 -3.35 -0.57 7.51
N VAL A 116 -2.89 -0.49 6.27
CA VAL A 116 -3.74 -0.23 5.09
C VAL A 116 -3.80 -1.48 4.23
N SER A 117 -4.99 -1.82 3.73
CA SER A 117 -5.18 -2.93 2.79
C SER A 117 -4.70 -2.54 1.39
N ILE A 118 -3.72 -3.28 0.87
CA ILE A 118 -3.20 -3.08 -0.49
C ILE A 118 -4.28 -3.42 -1.52
N ASP A 119 -4.94 -4.57 -1.36
CA ASP A 119 -5.97 -5.07 -2.28
C ASP A 119 -7.10 -4.04 -2.49
N LYS A 120 -7.61 -3.46 -1.40
CA LYS A 120 -8.71 -2.48 -1.49
C LYS A 120 -8.28 -1.21 -2.22
N VAL A 121 -7.07 -0.72 -1.96
CA VAL A 121 -6.53 0.46 -2.66
C VAL A 121 -6.36 0.14 -4.16
N GLN A 122 -5.80 -1.02 -4.48
CA GLN A 122 -5.63 -1.44 -5.87
C GLN A 122 -6.96 -1.64 -6.59
N GLN A 123 -7.94 -2.25 -5.92
CA GLN A 123 -9.28 -2.48 -6.45
C GLN A 123 -9.98 -1.16 -6.78
N GLN A 124 -10.00 -0.19 -5.87
CA GLN A 124 -10.67 1.09 -6.10
C GLN A 124 -10.01 1.89 -7.22
N LEU A 125 -8.67 1.92 -7.27
CA LEU A 125 -7.95 2.55 -8.37
C LEU A 125 -8.20 1.86 -9.72
N SER A 126 -8.31 0.52 -9.73
CA SER A 126 -8.62 -0.25 -10.94
C SER A 126 -10.06 -0.02 -11.43
N ILE A 127 -11.03 0.08 -10.52
CA ILE A 127 -12.43 0.44 -10.83
C ILE A 127 -12.50 1.81 -11.50
N ALA A 128 -11.65 2.75 -11.06
CA ALA A 128 -11.51 4.08 -11.66
C ALA A 128 -10.74 4.09 -13.00
N GLY A 129 -10.33 2.93 -13.52
CA GLY A 129 -9.59 2.81 -14.78
C GLY A 129 -8.14 3.29 -14.69
N ILE A 130 -7.61 3.51 -13.49
CA ILE A 130 -6.24 3.97 -13.29
C ILE A 130 -5.31 2.77 -13.46
N MET A 131 -4.32 2.90 -14.33
CA MET A 131 -3.32 1.84 -14.51
C MET A 131 -2.39 1.76 -13.30
N ILE A 132 -2.35 0.56 -12.71
CA ILE A 132 -1.54 0.19 -11.57
C ILE A 132 -0.45 -0.79 -12.01
N GLY A 133 0.74 -0.67 -11.43
CA GLY A 133 1.91 -1.47 -11.77
C GLY A 133 2.72 -0.90 -12.93
N LYS A 134 3.95 -1.40 -13.09
CA LYS A 134 4.77 -1.04 -14.25
C LYS A 134 4.11 -1.64 -15.49
N LYS A 135 3.72 -0.79 -16.44
CA LYS A 135 3.31 -1.24 -17.78
C LYS A 135 4.44 -2.08 -18.35
N SER A 136 4.27 -3.40 -18.40
CA SER A 136 5.14 -4.29 -19.16
C SER A 136 4.99 -3.91 -20.62
N MET A 137 5.87 -3.04 -21.11
CA MET A 137 5.93 -2.75 -22.53
C MET A 137 6.78 -3.85 -23.16
N PRO A 138 6.22 -4.69 -24.06
CA PRO A 138 7.02 -5.67 -24.77
C PRO A 138 8.11 -4.96 -25.56
N ARG A 139 9.35 -5.42 -25.44
CA ARG A 139 10.43 -4.94 -26.31
C ARG A 139 10.27 -5.65 -27.65
N VAL A 140 10.01 -4.89 -28.70
CA VAL A 140 9.94 -5.39 -30.07
C VAL A 140 11.28 -5.11 -30.76
N LEU A 141 11.93 -6.16 -31.27
CA LEU A 141 13.11 -6.04 -32.12
C LEU A 141 12.69 -6.37 -33.56
N PHE A 142 12.92 -5.45 -34.49
CA PHE A 142 12.65 -5.66 -35.91
C PHE A 142 13.89 -6.22 -36.61
N PHE A 143 13.68 -7.29 -37.37
CA PHE A 143 14.66 -7.88 -38.27
C PHE A 143 14.20 -7.58 -39.71
N ILE A 144 14.87 -6.64 -40.39
CA ILE A 144 14.50 -6.16 -41.73
C ILE A 144 15.54 -6.62 -42.76
N ALA A 145 15.14 -7.51 -43.65
CA ALA A 145 16.01 -8.05 -44.70
C ALA A 145 15.60 -7.42 -46.03
N GLU A 146 16.58 -6.93 -46.79
CA GLU A 146 16.36 -6.31 -48.10
C GLU A 146 16.78 -7.27 -49.22
N GLN A 147 15.93 -7.42 -50.24
CA GLN A 147 16.27 -8.18 -51.44
C GLN A 147 15.88 -7.39 -52.70
N SER A 148 16.88 -7.00 -53.49
CA SER A 148 16.68 -6.44 -54.82
C SER A 148 16.43 -7.54 -55.85
N THR A 149 15.88 -7.19 -57.02
CA THR A 149 15.71 -8.11 -58.16
C THR A 149 17.04 -8.65 -58.69
N GLU A 150 18.14 -7.96 -58.40
CA GLU A 150 19.50 -8.34 -58.79
C GLU A 150 20.21 -9.19 -57.72
N ASP A 151 19.68 -9.27 -56.50
CA ASP A 151 20.31 -9.98 -55.39
C ASP A 151 19.81 -11.44 -55.30
N SER A 152 20.74 -12.40 -55.35
CA SER A 152 20.43 -13.82 -55.18
C SER A 152 20.08 -14.23 -53.74
N LEU A 153 20.50 -13.42 -52.76
CA LEU A 153 20.20 -13.63 -51.34
C LEU A 153 19.83 -12.29 -50.68
N PRO A 154 18.92 -12.29 -49.70
CA PRO A 154 18.57 -11.10 -48.93
C PRO A 154 19.75 -10.62 -48.08
N LYS A 155 19.92 -9.29 -47.98
CA LYS A 155 20.89 -8.61 -47.13
C LYS A 155 20.28 -8.32 -45.76
N TYR A 156 21.02 -8.58 -44.71
CA TYR A 156 20.59 -8.36 -43.33
C TYR A 156 21.79 -8.11 -42.41
N TRP A 157 21.55 -7.48 -41.26
CA TRP A 157 22.62 -6.98 -40.36
C TRP A 157 22.86 -7.85 -39.11
N TRP A 158 22.11 -8.93 -38.94
CA TRP A 158 22.06 -9.71 -37.69
C TRP A 158 22.60 -11.14 -37.81
N GLY A 159 23.28 -11.47 -38.91
CA GLY A 159 24.02 -12.72 -39.09
C GLY A 159 25.44 -12.44 -39.55
N GLU A 160 26.31 -13.44 -39.48
CA GLU A 160 27.67 -13.36 -40.03
C GLU A 160 27.66 -13.57 -41.55
N ASP A 161 28.63 -12.96 -42.22
CA ASP A 161 28.85 -12.99 -43.68
C ASP A 161 28.98 -14.42 -44.24
#